data_AF-A0A452YW04-F1
#
_entry.id   AF-A0A452YW04-F1
#
_cell.length_a   1.000
_cell.length_b   1.000
_cell.length_c   1.000
_cell.angle_alpha   90.00
_cell.angle_beta   90.00
_cell.angle_gamma   90.00
#
_symmetry.space_group_name_H-M   'P 1'
#
loop_
_entity.id
_entity.type
_entity.pdbx_description
1 polymer ?
#
loop_
_entity_poly.entity_id
_entity_poly.type
_entity_poly.pdbx_seq_one_letter_code
_entity_poly.pdbx_strand_id
1 'polypeptide(L)'
;MAVMTALGSISSLLAVGRKPAKDERIAIFSDALNHASIIDGIRLIERQQEAVVFVYKHCDMSHLDFLLSSCSIEKKVVVTDSLFSMDGDFAPLPELVELRRKYGFLLVIDDAHGTLVCGDNGGGVPELLECESGIDISVGTLSKAAGCQGGFVACR
;
A
#
# COMPACT_ATOMS: atom_id res chain seq x y z
N MET A 1 8.89 4.36 -0.35
CA MET A 1 9.06 5.78 -0.73
C MET A 1 8.66 6.06 -2.18
N ALA A 2 9.40 5.60 -3.20
CA ALA A 2 9.19 5.99 -4.60
C ALA A 2 7.79 5.64 -5.16
N VAL A 3 7.22 4.50 -4.74
CA VAL A 3 5.88 4.08 -5.18
C VAL A 3 4.81 5.05 -4.68
N MET A 4 4.85 5.43 -3.39
CA MET A 4 3.86 6.35 -2.83
C MET A 4 3.90 7.72 -3.51
N THR A 5 5.11 8.21 -3.79
CA THR A 5 5.28 9.49 -4.50
C THR A 5 4.75 9.42 -5.92
N ALA A 6 5.06 8.33 -6.65
CA ALA A 6 4.56 8.13 -8.01
C ALA A 6 3.04 8.06 -8.05
N LEU A 7 2.41 7.33 -7.11
CA LEU A 7 0.96 7.22 -7.00
C LEU A 7 0.32 8.59 -6.74
N GLY A 8 0.82 9.36 -5.78
CA GLY A 8 0.28 10.71 -5.49
C GLY A 8 0.31 11.64 -6.69
N SER A 9 1.45 11.67 -7.41
CA SER A 9 1.66 12.59 -8.53
C SER A 9 0.81 12.29 -9.77
N ILE A 10 0.16 11.13 -9.86
CA ILE A 10 -0.84 10.84 -10.90
C ILE A 10 -1.97 11.88 -10.88
N SER A 11 -2.40 12.32 -9.69
CA SER A 11 -3.43 13.35 -9.56
C SER A 11 -3.02 14.66 -10.24
N SER A 12 -1.76 15.07 -10.05
CA SER A 12 -1.19 16.28 -10.64
C SER A 12 -1.03 16.18 -12.15
N LEU A 13 -0.65 15.00 -12.66
CA LEU A 13 -0.53 14.74 -14.11
C LEU A 13 -1.89 14.81 -14.81
N LEU A 14 -2.93 14.24 -14.18
CA LEU A 14 -4.29 14.25 -14.73
C LEU A 14 -4.95 15.63 -14.69
N ALA A 15 -4.51 16.51 -13.78
CA ALA A 15 -5.06 17.86 -13.63
C ALA A 15 -4.49 18.90 -14.63
N VAL A 16 -3.61 18.49 -15.57
CA VAL A 16 -3.02 19.28 -16.69
C VAL A 16 -2.94 20.80 -16.43
N GLY A 17 -1.87 21.24 -15.77
CA GLY A 17 -1.55 22.67 -15.63
C GLY A 17 -2.30 23.41 -14.52
N ARG A 18 -3.13 22.73 -13.72
CA ARG A 18 -3.71 23.25 -12.48
C ARG A 18 -3.54 22.28 -11.32
N LYS A 19 -3.80 22.79 -10.11
CA LYS A 19 -3.80 21.97 -8.90
C LYS A 19 -5.05 21.07 -8.87
N PRO A 20 -4.93 19.78 -8.49
CA PRO A 20 -6.08 18.88 -8.40
C PRO A 20 -7.04 19.32 -7.30
N ALA A 21 -8.34 19.32 -7.64
CA ALA A 21 -9.42 19.51 -6.68
C ALA A 21 -9.45 18.35 -5.67
N LYS A 22 -10.09 18.52 -4.52
CA LYS A 22 -10.00 17.55 -3.41
C LYS A 22 -10.55 16.16 -3.79
N ASP A 23 -11.58 16.15 -4.62
CA ASP A 23 -12.25 14.98 -5.20
C ASP A 23 -11.43 14.31 -6.32
N GLU A 24 -10.56 15.05 -6.99
CA GLU A 24 -9.68 14.54 -8.06
C GLU A 24 -8.39 13.89 -7.53
N ARG A 25 -8.08 14.14 -6.25
CA ARG A 25 -6.92 13.57 -5.54
C ARG A 25 -7.11 12.09 -5.27
N ILE A 26 -6.02 11.46 -4.87
CA ILE A 26 -6.02 10.07 -4.42
C ILE A 26 -6.18 10.03 -2.90
N ALA A 27 -7.08 9.19 -2.41
CA ALA A 27 -7.19 8.85 -1.00
C ALA A 27 -6.27 7.66 -0.69
N ILE A 28 -5.35 7.84 0.26
CA ILE A 28 -4.40 6.81 0.68
C ILE A 28 -4.74 6.38 2.09
N PHE A 29 -4.91 5.07 2.29
CA PHE A 29 -5.17 4.44 3.57
C PHE A 29 -3.93 3.66 3.98
N SER A 30 -3.24 4.11 5.02
CA SER A 30 -2.00 3.51 5.51
C SER A 30 -2.25 2.81 6.85
N ASP A 31 -1.68 1.62 7.01
CA ASP A 31 -1.55 1.01 8.33
C ASP A 31 -0.74 1.93 9.25
N ALA A 32 -1.07 1.96 10.54
CA ALA A 32 -0.40 2.78 11.55
C ALA A 32 1.06 2.37 11.80
N LEU A 33 1.40 1.10 11.59
CA LEU A 33 2.75 0.56 11.81
C LEU A 33 3.56 0.36 10.53
N ASN A 34 3.09 0.95 9.42
CA ASN A 34 3.83 0.90 8.16
C ASN A 34 5.26 1.41 8.29
N HIS A 35 6.16 0.81 7.53
CA HIS A 35 7.57 1.11 7.52
C HIS A 35 7.82 2.59 7.20
N ALA A 36 8.86 3.16 7.82
CA ALA A 36 9.19 4.57 7.71
C ALA A 36 9.32 5.06 6.25
N SER A 37 9.82 4.21 5.34
CA SER A 37 9.95 4.54 3.92
C SER A 37 8.59 4.76 3.22
N ILE A 38 7.51 4.13 3.69
CA ILE A 38 6.15 4.32 3.20
C ILE A 38 5.63 5.65 3.77
N ILE A 39 5.75 5.83 5.08
CA ILE A 39 5.32 7.04 5.80
C ILE A 39 5.97 8.29 5.20
N ASP A 40 7.27 8.26 4.92
CA ASP A 40 7.99 9.40 4.34
C ASP A 40 7.51 9.73 2.93
N GLY A 41 7.20 8.70 2.13
CA GLY A 41 6.60 8.89 0.81
C GLY A 41 5.21 9.53 0.89
N ILE A 42 4.39 9.06 1.84
CA ILE A 42 3.04 9.61 2.11
C ILE A 42 3.12 11.07 2.58
N ARG A 43 4.05 11.39 3.50
CA ARG A 43 4.25 12.76 3.99
C ARG A 43 4.69 13.71 2.88
N LEU A 44 5.47 13.24 1.91
CA LEU A 44 5.90 14.09 0.80
C LEU A 44 4.72 14.49 -0.10
N ILE A 45 3.89 13.53 -0.51
CA ILE A 45 2.71 13.79 -1.36
C ILE A 45 1.60 14.56 -0.63
N GLU A 46 1.48 14.37 0.68
CA GLU A 46 0.56 15.14 1.52
C GLU A 46 0.98 16.62 1.54
N ARG A 47 2.28 16.92 1.71
CA ARG A 47 2.83 18.29 1.64
C ARG A 47 2.63 18.92 0.26
N GLN A 48 2.73 18.12 -0.80
CA GLN A 48 2.46 18.56 -2.17
C GLN A 48 0.94 18.69 -2.46
N GLN A 49 0.09 18.28 -1.51
CA GLN A 49 -1.37 18.28 -1.61
C GLN A 49 -1.90 17.45 -2.80
N GLU A 50 -1.19 16.37 -3.15
CA GLU A 50 -1.54 15.47 -4.25
C GLU A 50 -2.42 14.31 -3.80
N ALA A 51 -2.41 14.02 -2.50
CA ALA A 51 -3.20 12.97 -1.88
C ALA A 51 -3.89 13.45 -0.59
N VAL A 52 -4.94 12.73 -0.20
CA VAL A 52 -5.57 12.82 1.12
C VAL A 52 -5.26 11.54 1.86
N VAL A 53 -4.72 11.64 3.07
CA VAL A 53 -4.19 10.50 3.82
C VAL A 53 -5.11 10.17 4.97
N PHE A 54 -5.38 8.87 5.13
CA PHE A 54 -6.08 8.28 6.26
C PHE A 54 -5.18 7.20 6.87
N VAL A 55 -5.08 7.18 8.19
CA VAL A 55 -4.32 6.15 8.92
C VAL A 55 -5.31 5.29 9.67
N TYR A 56 -5.35 3.99 9.35
CA TYR A 56 -6.16 3.03 10.10
C TYR A 56 -5.33 2.37 11.19
N LYS A 57 -6.00 1.77 12.17
CA LYS A 57 -5.30 1.12 13.29
C LYS A 57 -4.66 -0.15 12.77
N HIS A 58 -3.51 -0.49 13.33
CA HIS A 58 -2.74 -1.64 12.90
C HIS A 58 -3.57 -2.92 12.80
N CYS A 59 -3.59 -3.54 11.62
CA CYS A 59 -4.35 -4.76 11.32
C CYS A 59 -5.87 -4.68 11.66
N ASP A 60 -6.45 -3.48 11.78
CA ASP A 60 -7.86 -3.27 12.15
C ASP A 60 -8.71 -3.05 10.90
N MET A 61 -9.23 -4.15 10.34
CA MET A 61 -10.08 -4.12 9.15
C MET A 61 -11.42 -3.44 9.38
N SER A 62 -11.91 -3.40 10.62
CA SER A 62 -13.15 -2.68 10.95
C SER A 62 -12.95 -1.17 10.89
N HIS A 63 -11.82 -0.67 11.40
CA HIS A 63 -11.48 0.75 11.28
C HIS A 63 -11.21 1.12 9.81
N LEU A 64 -10.54 0.26 9.05
CA LEU A 64 -10.33 0.48 7.63
C LEU A 64 -11.67 0.54 6.86
N ASP A 65 -12.59 -0.40 7.09
CA ASP A 65 -13.94 -0.42 6.48
C ASP A 65 -14.72 0.88 6.78
N PHE A 66 -14.64 1.36 8.03
CA PHE A 66 -15.25 2.63 8.44
C PHE A 66 -14.65 3.83 7.67
N LEU A 67 -13.33 3.90 7.53
CA LEU A 67 -12.66 4.97 6.79
C LEU A 67 -12.97 4.92 5.29
N LEU A 68 -12.99 3.72 4.70
CA LEU A 68 -13.32 3.50 3.29
C LEU A 68 -14.76 3.90 2.97
N SER A 69 -15.72 3.48 3.80
CA SER A 69 -17.14 3.82 3.64
C SER A 69 -17.43 5.32 3.82
N SER A 70 -16.65 6.00 4.65
CA SER A 70 -16.78 7.45 4.88
C SER A 70 -16.08 8.31 3.84
N CYS A 71 -15.26 7.72 2.95
CA CYS A 71 -14.43 8.45 2.00
C CYS A 71 -15.14 8.66 0.65
N SER A 72 -15.44 9.93 0.34
CA SER A 72 -16.08 10.34 -0.90
C SER A 72 -15.14 10.39 -2.13
N ILE A 73 -13.83 10.24 -1.93
CA ILE A 73 -12.84 10.29 -3.02
C ILE A 73 -12.91 8.97 -3.79
N GLU A 74 -13.04 9.05 -5.11
CA GLU A 74 -13.20 7.87 -5.97
C GLU A 74 -11.92 7.03 -6.03
N LYS A 75 -10.77 7.68 -6.25
CA LYS A 75 -9.47 7.01 -6.39
C LYS A 75 -8.89 6.68 -5.02
N LYS A 76 -8.96 5.41 -4.64
CA LYS A 76 -8.52 4.92 -3.33
C LYS A 76 -7.32 3.97 -3.48
N VAL A 77 -6.36 4.09 -2.57
CA VAL A 77 -5.19 3.22 -2.44
C VAL A 77 -5.08 2.77 -0.99
N VAL A 78 -5.03 1.47 -0.74
CA VAL A 78 -4.67 0.92 0.57
C VAL A 78 -3.23 0.43 0.49
N VAL A 79 -2.41 0.84 1.46
CA VAL A 79 -0.99 0.46 1.56
C VAL A 79 -0.68 -0.15 2.92
N THR A 80 0.00 -1.29 2.92
CA THR A 80 0.44 -1.99 4.14
C THR A 80 1.79 -2.68 3.92
N ASP A 81 2.62 -2.82 4.95
CA ASP A 81 3.58 -3.92 4.97
C ASP A 81 2.82 -5.26 5.01
N SER A 82 3.34 -6.29 4.36
CA SER A 82 2.74 -7.63 4.41
C SER A 82 3.19 -8.43 5.66
N LEU A 83 4.44 -8.22 6.09
CA LEU A 83 5.07 -8.78 7.27
C LEU A 83 5.78 -7.66 8.02
N PHE A 84 5.28 -7.31 9.21
CA PHE A 84 5.77 -6.17 9.97
C PHE A 84 7.09 -6.52 10.67
N SER A 85 8.11 -5.71 10.39
CA SER A 85 9.50 -6.03 10.75
C SER A 85 9.82 -6.12 12.24
N MET A 86 9.04 -5.43 13.08
CA MET A 86 9.32 -5.31 14.51
C MET A 86 8.60 -6.40 15.30
N ASP A 87 7.32 -6.59 15.03
CA ASP A 87 6.46 -7.51 15.76
C ASP A 87 6.39 -8.90 15.10
N GLY A 88 6.75 -9.01 13.81
CA GLY A 88 6.80 -10.26 13.06
C GLY A 88 5.43 -10.83 12.71
N ASP A 89 4.37 -10.04 12.85
CA ASP A 89 3.01 -10.40 12.49
C ASP A 89 2.71 -10.07 11.02
N PHE A 90 1.67 -10.72 10.49
CA PHE A 90 1.24 -10.57 9.11
C PHE A 90 0.07 -9.61 9.01
N ALA A 91 0.07 -8.79 7.95
CA ALA A 91 -1.15 -8.08 7.58
C ALA A 91 -2.26 -9.08 7.20
N PRO A 92 -3.53 -8.77 7.51
CA PRO A 92 -4.66 -9.62 7.17
C PRO A 92 -5.00 -9.52 5.67
N LEU A 93 -4.10 -10.02 4.81
CA LEU A 93 -4.20 -9.88 3.35
C LEU A 93 -5.50 -10.46 2.77
N PRO A 94 -6.02 -11.63 3.20
CA PRO A 94 -7.30 -12.13 2.70
C PRO A 94 -8.46 -11.15 2.93
N GLU A 95 -8.53 -10.56 4.12
CA GLU A 95 -9.56 -9.58 4.50
C GLU A 95 -9.39 -8.26 3.73
N LEU A 96 -8.14 -7.82 3.52
CA LEU A 96 -7.83 -6.68 2.66
C LEU A 96 -8.28 -6.91 1.21
N VAL A 97 -8.11 -8.13 0.68
CA VAL A 97 -8.58 -8.51 -0.65
C VAL A 97 -10.11 -8.52 -0.73
N GLU A 98 -10.80 -8.93 0.33
CA GLU A 98 -12.27 -8.81 0.40
C GLU A 98 -12.73 -7.35 0.40
N LEU A 99 -12.12 -6.49 1.22
CA LEU A 99 -12.39 -5.06 1.23
C LEU A 99 -12.06 -4.41 -0.12
N ARG A 100 -10.99 -4.85 -0.78
CA ARG A 100 -10.63 -4.41 -2.13
C ARG A 100 -11.76 -4.69 -3.11
N ARG A 101 -12.32 -5.91 -3.11
CA ARG A 101 -13.46 -6.27 -3.95
C ARG A 101 -14.70 -5.44 -3.64
N LYS A 102 -14.93 -5.12 -2.36
CA LYS A 102 -16.09 -4.32 -1.90
C LYS A 102 -16.00 -2.84 -2.31
N TYR A 103 -14.83 -2.23 -2.21
CA TYR A 103 -14.66 -0.77 -2.38
C TYR A 103 -13.92 -0.35 -3.66
N GLY A 104 -13.30 -1.29 -4.38
CA GLY A 104 -12.62 -1.02 -5.66
C GLY A 104 -11.35 -0.17 -5.52
N PHE A 105 -10.58 -0.32 -4.44
CA PHE A 105 -9.31 0.38 -4.26
C PHE A 105 -8.13 -0.39 -4.89
N LEU A 106 -7.00 0.29 -5.10
CA LEU A 106 -5.72 -0.36 -5.38
C LEU A 106 -5.08 -0.85 -4.08
N LEU A 107 -4.69 -2.13 -4.04
CA LEU A 107 -3.99 -2.72 -2.90
C LEU A 107 -2.49 -2.80 -3.19
N VAL A 108 -1.72 -2.03 -2.42
CA VAL A 108 -0.26 -1.96 -2.47
C VAL A 108 0.29 -2.61 -1.21
N ILE A 109 1.22 -3.54 -1.38
CA ILE A 109 1.93 -4.15 -0.26
C ILE A 109 3.43 -3.87 -0.33
N ASP A 110 4.07 -3.70 0.82
CA ASP A 110 5.53 -3.81 0.96
C ASP A 110 5.85 -5.18 1.57
N ASP A 111 6.37 -6.06 0.74
CA ASP A 111 6.72 -7.44 1.07
C ASP A 111 8.23 -7.63 1.23
N ALA A 112 8.94 -6.58 1.65
CA ALA A 112 10.39 -6.62 1.84
C ALA A 112 10.85 -7.68 2.86
N HIS A 113 10.02 -8.00 3.85
CA HIS A 113 10.34 -9.04 4.86
C HIS A 113 9.82 -10.44 4.49
N GLY A 114 8.80 -10.55 3.62
CA GLY A 114 8.26 -11.84 3.19
C GLY A 114 8.88 -12.37 1.90
N THR A 115 9.28 -11.51 0.97
CA THR A 115 9.88 -11.91 -0.32
C THR A 115 11.09 -12.85 -0.10
N LEU A 116 11.08 -14.01 -0.76
CA LEU A 116 12.06 -15.11 -0.63
C LEU A 116 12.18 -15.73 0.78
N VAL A 117 11.27 -15.40 1.69
CA VAL A 117 11.20 -15.95 3.06
C VAL A 117 9.92 -16.75 3.26
N CYS A 118 8.80 -16.25 2.73
CA CYS A 118 7.46 -16.83 2.84
C CYS A 118 7.01 -17.41 1.50
N GLY A 119 6.12 -18.41 1.58
CA GLY A 119 5.63 -19.15 0.42
C GLY A 119 6.59 -20.24 -0.05
N ASP A 120 6.06 -21.27 -0.71
CA ASP A 120 6.85 -22.43 -1.14
C ASP A 120 7.90 -22.07 -2.21
N ASN A 121 7.62 -21.05 -3.03
CA ASN A 121 8.52 -20.59 -4.08
C ASN A 121 9.19 -19.25 -3.74
N GLY A 122 9.02 -18.74 -2.51
CA GLY A 122 9.55 -17.45 -2.11
C GLY A 122 8.79 -16.25 -2.69
N GLY A 123 7.56 -16.46 -3.15
CA GLY A 123 6.62 -15.43 -3.63
C GLY A 123 6.08 -14.54 -2.52
N GLY A 124 6.46 -14.81 -1.27
CA GLY A 124 6.26 -13.93 -0.13
C GLY A 124 4.96 -14.18 0.63
N VAL A 125 4.54 -13.21 1.44
CA VAL A 125 3.32 -13.35 2.25
C VAL A 125 2.07 -13.59 1.37
N PRO A 126 1.92 -12.95 0.19
CA PRO A 126 0.77 -13.23 -0.66
C PRO A 126 0.69 -14.69 -1.12
N GLU A 127 1.83 -15.34 -1.41
CA GLU A 127 1.87 -16.76 -1.77
C GLU A 127 1.54 -17.63 -0.56
N LEU A 128 2.12 -17.32 0.61
CA LEU A 128 1.84 -18.03 1.86
C LEU A 128 0.34 -18.02 2.22
N LEU A 129 -0.36 -16.92 1.92
CA LEU A 129 -1.78 -16.73 2.23
C LEU A 129 -2.70 -16.99 1.02
N GLU A 130 -2.17 -17.51 -0.09
CA GLU A 130 -2.91 -17.85 -1.32
C GLU A 130 -3.76 -16.69 -1.88
N CYS A 131 -3.25 -15.45 -1.77
CA CYS A 131 -4.00 -14.24 -2.10
C CYS A 131 -3.29 -13.33 -3.13
N GLU A 132 -2.31 -13.85 -3.87
CA GLU A 132 -1.50 -13.12 -4.85
C GLU A 132 -2.35 -12.46 -5.95
N SER A 133 -3.46 -13.11 -6.31
CA SER A 133 -4.41 -12.59 -7.31
C SER A 133 -5.13 -11.31 -6.86
N GLY A 134 -5.16 -11.05 -5.55
CA GLY A 134 -5.80 -9.89 -4.96
C GLY A 134 -4.90 -8.67 -4.79
N ILE A 135 -3.59 -8.82 -5.02
CA ILE A 135 -2.59 -7.75 -4.86
C ILE A 135 -2.36 -7.05 -6.20
N ASP A 136 -2.45 -5.72 -6.23
CA ASP A 136 -2.23 -4.92 -7.44
C ASP A 136 -0.76 -4.57 -7.63
N ILE A 137 -0.10 -4.14 -6.54
CA ILE A 137 1.30 -3.74 -6.55
C ILE A 137 1.99 -4.38 -5.34
N SER A 138 3.06 -5.12 -5.61
CA SER A 138 3.98 -5.62 -4.59
C SER A 138 5.31 -4.89 -4.68
N VAL A 139 5.75 -4.34 -3.57
CA VAL A 139 7.05 -3.69 -3.40
C VAL A 139 7.93 -4.64 -2.60
N GLY A 140 9.19 -4.79 -2.99
CA GLY A 140 10.12 -5.64 -2.25
C GLY A 140 11.53 -5.10 -2.27
N THR A 141 12.41 -5.76 -1.51
CA THR A 141 13.83 -5.44 -1.45
C THR A 141 14.69 -6.63 -1.84
N LEU A 142 15.82 -6.34 -2.50
CA LEU A 142 16.89 -7.29 -2.74
C LEU A 142 17.96 -7.27 -1.65
N SER A 143 17.84 -6.35 -0.67
CA SER A 143 18.83 -6.15 0.39
C SER A 143 18.66 -6.98 1.65
N LYS A 144 17.72 -7.95 1.64
CA LYS A 144 17.43 -8.83 2.78
C LYS A 144 17.66 -10.28 2.38
N ALA A 145 16.60 -11.08 2.23
CA ALA A 145 16.70 -12.51 1.91
C ALA A 145 17.48 -12.80 0.62
N ALA A 146 17.40 -11.92 -0.38
CA ALA A 146 18.17 -12.05 -1.63
C ALA A 146 19.69 -11.80 -1.48
N GLY A 147 20.16 -11.20 -0.37
CA GLY A 147 21.59 -10.99 -0.11
C GLY A 147 22.31 -10.02 -1.06
N CYS A 148 21.58 -9.16 -1.77
CA CYS A 148 22.10 -8.20 -2.74
C CYS A 148 21.78 -6.76 -2.32
N GLN A 149 21.65 -5.84 -3.27
CA GLN A 149 21.20 -4.47 -3.02
C GLN A 149 20.23 -4.04 -4.13
N GLY A 150 19.20 -3.30 -3.74
CA GLY A 150 18.17 -2.80 -4.66
C GLY A 150 16.77 -2.98 -4.09
N GLY A 151 15.79 -2.39 -4.75
CA GLY A 151 14.38 -2.60 -4.50
C GLY A 151 13.65 -2.79 -5.82
N PHE A 152 12.48 -3.41 -5.78
CA PHE A 152 11.69 -3.66 -6.96
C PHE A 152 10.21 -3.37 -6.70
N VAL A 153 9.48 -3.24 -7.80
CA VAL A 153 8.02 -3.15 -7.83
C VAL A 153 7.55 -4.17 -8.86
N ALA A 154 6.61 -5.02 -8.47
CA ALA A 154 5.93 -5.96 -9.34
C ALA A 154 4.44 -5.63 -9.36
N CYS A 155 3.86 -5.57 -10.55
CA CYS A 155 2.43 -5.34 -10.76
C CYS A 155 1.95 -6.17 -11.95
N ARG A 156 0.64 -6.39 -12.06
CA ARG A 156 0.01 -7.04 -13.22
C ARG A 156 -0.33 -6.05 -14.33
#